data_AF-A0A1B1Z2B3-F1
#
_entry.id   AF-A0A1B1Z2B3-F1
#
_cell.length_a   1.000
_cell.length_b   1.000
_cell.length_c   1.000
_cell.angle_alpha   90.00
_cell.angle_beta   90.00
_cell.angle_gamma   90.00
#
_symmetry.space_group_name_H-M   'P 1'
#
loop_
_entity.id
_entity.type
_entity.pdbx_description
1 polymer ?
#
loop_
_entity_poly.entity_id
_entity_poly.type
_entity_poly.pdbx_seq_one_letter_code
_entity_poly.pdbx_strand_id
1 'polypeptide(L)'
;MTETIEERIALREKILFDLYDYHFTNIGSEYRTNSDELKKAPEENLAYDYLDQKGLIKVKRLNQSLLVKITAQGIDFCETKILKEIQRV
;
A
#
# COMPACT_ATOMS: atom_id res chain seq x y z
N MET A 1 -21.12 3.43 -3.96
CA MET A 1 -21.21 3.48 -2.48
C MET A 1 -20.02 4.33 -2.03
N THR A 2 -20.24 5.30 -1.17
CA THR A 2 -19.16 6.19 -0.69
C THR A 2 -18.56 5.55 0.56
N GLU A 3 -17.31 5.10 0.50
CA GLU A 3 -16.61 4.56 1.67
C GLU A 3 -16.49 5.64 2.76
N THR A 4 -16.65 5.21 4.01
CA THR A 4 -16.45 6.07 5.18
C THR A 4 -14.97 6.42 5.35
N ILE A 5 -14.69 7.45 6.17
CA ILE A 5 -13.31 7.87 6.45
C ILE A 5 -12.51 6.72 7.09
N GLU A 6 -13.14 5.95 7.98
CA GLU A 6 -12.53 4.82 8.67
C GLU A 6 -12.17 3.70 7.70
N GLU A 7 -13.08 3.34 6.78
CA GLU A 7 -12.83 2.35 5.72
C GLU A 7 -11.64 2.75 4.84
N ARG A 8 -11.55 4.03 4.45
CA ARG A 8 -10.42 4.54 3.66
C ARG A 8 -9.10 4.48 4.42
N ILE A 9 -9.10 4.75 5.73
CA ILE A 9 -7.90 4.60 6.56
C ILE A 9 -7.49 3.13 6.59
N ALA A 10 -8.42 2.23 6.91
CA ALA A 10 -8.17 0.79 6.97
C ALA A 10 -7.66 0.24 5.64
N LEU A 11 -8.22 0.69 4.51
CA LEU A 11 -7.79 0.27 3.17
C LEU A 11 -6.33 0.63 2.90
N ARG A 12 -5.93 1.88 3.18
CA ARG A 12 -4.55 2.34 2.99
C ARG A 12 -3.57 1.57 3.87
N GLU A 13 -3.96 1.31 5.11
CA GLU A 13 -3.14 0.53 6.04
C GLU A 13 -2.98 -0.90 5.57
N LYS A 14 -4.09 -1.55 5.18
CA LYS A 14 -4.07 -2.89 4.62
C LYS A 14 -3.12 -3.00 3.44
N ILE A 15 -3.25 -2.12 2.44
CA ILE A 15 -2.37 -2.09 1.26
C ILE A 15 -0.90 -1.97 1.67
N LEU A 16 -0.60 -1.08 2.62
CA LEU A 16 0.78 -0.85 3.04
C LEU A 16 1.39 -2.07 3.74
N PHE A 17 0.62 -2.73 4.62
CA PHE A 17 1.04 -3.97 5.28
C PHE A 17 1.16 -5.14 4.30
N ASP A 18 0.23 -5.29 3.37
CA ASP A 18 0.31 -6.32 2.32
C ASP A 18 1.60 -6.14 1.47
N LEU A 19 1.97 -4.89 1.15
CA LEU A 19 3.21 -4.58 0.43
C LEU A 19 4.47 -4.79 1.28
N TYR A 20 4.41 -4.53 2.58
CA TYR A 20 5.49 -4.83 3.52
C TYR A 20 5.76 -6.34 3.55
N ASP A 21 4.73 -7.16 3.75
CA ASP A 21 4.86 -8.62 3.78
C ASP A 21 5.34 -9.15 2.42
N TYR A 22 4.79 -8.62 1.33
CA TYR A 22 5.22 -8.97 -0.01
C TYR A 22 6.70 -8.66 -0.25
N HIS A 23 7.20 -7.52 0.24
CA HIS A 23 8.60 -7.12 0.09
C HIS A 23 9.54 -8.17 0.69
N PHE A 24 9.31 -8.58 1.93
CA PHE A 24 10.19 -9.55 2.59
C PHE A 24 10.00 -10.98 2.09
N THR A 25 8.78 -11.33 1.66
CA THR A 25 8.49 -12.65 1.08
C THR A 25 9.10 -12.83 -0.32
N ASN A 26 9.18 -11.75 -1.11
CA ASN A 26 9.61 -11.79 -2.51
C ASN A 26 10.97 -11.09 -2.75
N ILE A 27 11.81 -11.01 -1.72
CA ILE A 27 13.20 -10.51 -1.81
C ILE A 27 13.26 -9.09 -2.41
N GLY A 28 12.33 -8.24 -2.02
CA GLY A 28 12.23 -6.85 -2.45
C GLY A 28 11.74 -6.62 -3.88
N SER A 29 11.11 -7.63 -4.50
CA SER A 29 10.48 -7.51 -5.82
C SER A 29 9.33 -6.51 -5.85
N GLU A 30 9.03 -5.96 -7.03
CA GLU A 30 7.89 -5.07 -7.24
C GLU A 30 6.59 -5.91 -7.32
N TYR A 31 5.58 -5.52 -6.54
CA TYR A 31 4.24 -6.09 -6.62
C TYR A 31 3.60 -5.67 -7.94
N ARG A 32 3.06 -6.62 -8.70
CA ARG A 32 2.39 -6.36 -9.98
C ARG A 32 0.89 -6.59 -9.82
N THR A 33 0.10 -5.55 -10.09
CA THR A 33 -1.36 -5.66 -10.23
C THR A 33 -1.81 -5.17 -11.60
N ASN A 34 -3.02 -5.57 -11.99
CA ASN A 34 -3.60 -5.24 -13.28
C ASN A 34 -4.36 -3.91 -13.20
N SER A 35 -4.02 -2.97 -14.08
CA SER A 35 -4.65 -1.66 -14.16
C SER A 35 -6.17 -1.72 -14.41
N ASP A 36 -6.65 -2.76 -15.09
CA ASP A 36 -8.10 -2.91 -15.37
C ASP A 36 -8.89 -3.41 -14.16
N GLU A 37 -8.25 -4.05 -13.18
CA GLU A 37 -8.89 -4.37 -11.90
C GLU A 37 -8.95 -3.14 -11.01
N LEU A 38 -7.91 -2.32 -11.01
CA LEU A 38 -7.90 -1.04 -10.28
C LEU A 38 -8.92 -0.03 -10.81
N LYS A 39 -9.23 -0.05 -12.12
CA LYS A 39 -10.33 0.76 -12.66
C LYS A 39 -11.71 0.36 -12.11
N LYS A 40 -11.87 -0.89 -11.66
CA LYS A 40 -13.10 -1.38 -11.03
C LYS A 40 -13.15 -1.06 -9.53
N ALA A 41 -12.02 -0.69 -8.93
CA ALA A 41 -11.86 -0.33 -7.52
C ALA A 41 -11.27 1.10 -7.38
N PRO A 42 -12.08 2.15 -7.62
CA PRO A 42 -11.58 3.53 -7.66
C PRO A 42 -10.93 3.98 -6.35
N GLU A 43 -11.45 3.56 -5.20
CA GLU A 43 -10.92 3.91 -3.87
C GLU A 43 -9.57 3.23 -3.60
N GLU A 44 -9.36 2.01 -4.11
CA GLU A 44 -8.06 1.34 -4.05
C GLU A 44 -7.01 2.08 -4.88
N ASN A 45 -7.38 2.51 -6.09
CA ASN A 45 -6.49 3.32 -6.93
C ASN A 45 -6.14 4.66 -6.26
N LEU A 46 -7.10 5.32 -5.61
CA LEU A 46 -6.85 6.55 -4.83
C LEU A 46 -5.98 6.28 -3.60
N ALA A 47 -6.10 5.12 -2.96
CA ALA A 47 -5.25 4.72 -1.84
C ALA A 47 -3.80 4.56 -2.28
N TYR A 48 -3.54 3.89 -3.42
CA TYR A 48 -2.19 3.82 -4.00
C TYR A 48 -1.62 5.20 -4.32
N ASP A 49 -2.39 6.07 -4.97
CA ASP A 49 -1.95 7.43 -5.30
C ASP A 49 -1.63 8.24 -4.03
N TYR A 50 -2.45 8.11 -2.98
CA TYR A 50 -2.21 8.77 -1.70
C TYR A 50 -0.92 8.28 -1.03
N LEU A 51 -0.69 6.96 -0.99
CA LEU A 51 0.50 6.37 -0.36
C LEU A 51 1.78 6.73 -1.13
N ASP A 52 1.71 6.80 -2.47
CA ASP A 52 2.81 7.24 -3.33
C ASP A 52 3.15 8.71 -3.07
N GLN A 53 2.14 9.60 -3.00
CA GLN A 53 2.33 11.01 -2.65
C GLN A 53 2.92 11.21 -1.25
N LYS A 54 2.66 10.29 -0.32
CA LYS A 54 3.29 10.30 1.02
C LYS A 54 4.72 9.75 1.03
N GLY A 55 5.19 9.19 -0.08
CA GLY A 55 6.51 8.58 -0.21
C GLY A 55 6.62 7.21 0.46
N LEU A 56 5.53 6.61 0.91
CA LEU A 56 5.52 5.31 1.59
C LEU A 56 5.64 4.14 0.60
N ILE A 57 5.18 4.35 -0.63
CA ILE A 57 5.32 3.41 -1.74
C ILE A 57 5.83 4.15 -2.98
N LYS A 58 6.25 3.40 -3.98
CA LYS A 58 6.51 3.86 -5.34
C LYS A 58 5.61 3.14 -6.32
N VAL A 59 4.88 3.90 -7.10
CA VAL A 59 3.96 3.40 -8.13
C VAL A 59 4.52 3.68 -9.51
N LYS A 60 4.60 2.66 -10.37
CA LYS A 60 4.92 2.78 -11.80
C LYS A 60 3.75 2.24 -12.63
N ARG A 61 3.14 3.12 -13.42
CA ARG A 61 2.07 2.75 -14.36
C ARG A 61 2.69 2.37 -15.71
N LEU A 62 2.52 1.11 -16.13
CA LEU A 62 3.03 0.56 -17.38
C LEU A 62 1.87 -0.05 -18.19
N ASN A 63 1.34 0.68 -19.17
CA ASN A 63 0.22 0.23 -20.01
C ASN A 63 -0.94 -0.38 -19.16
N GLN A 64 -1.03 -1.70 -19.13
CA GLN A 64 -2.05 -2.48 -18.43
C GLN A 64 -1.62 -3.01 -17.05
N SER A 65 -0.42 -2.69 -16.58
CA SER A 65 0.08 -3.09 -15.26
C SER A 65 0.41 -1.89 -14.39
N LEU A 66 0.14 -2.05 -13.10
CA LEU A 66 0.67 -1.21 -12.03
C LEU A 66 1.77 -2.01 -11.33
N LEU A 67 2.98 -1.47 -11.31
CA LEU A 67 4.05 -1.99 -10.46
C LEU A 67 4.14 -1.11 -9.22
N VAL A 68 4.14 -1.75 -8.06
CA VAL A 68 4.15 -1.08 -6.76
C VAL A 68 5.29 -1.65 -5.91
N LYS A 69 6.03 -0.77 -5.25
CA LYS A 69 7.08 -1.18 -4.31
C LYS A 69 7.04 -0.32 -3.07
N ILE A 70 7.02 -0.95 -1.90
CA ILE A 70 7.16 -0.22 -0.63
C ILE A 70 8.55 0.44 -0.55
N THR A 71 8.61 1.66 -0.02
CA THR A 71 9.88 2.37 0.20
C THR A 71 10.43 2.06 1.59
N ALA A 72 11.69 2.43 1.86
CA ALA A 72 12.23 2.37 3.22
C ALA A 72 11.36 3.16 4.22
N GLN A 73 10.87 4.34 3.82
CA GLN A 73 9.97 5.14 4.65
C GLN A 73 8.63 4.43 4.94
N GLY A 74 8.10 3.68 3.96
CA GLY A 74 6.92 2.84 4.16
C GLY A 74 7.16 1.70 5.14
N ILE A 75 8.31 1.05 5.04
CA ILE A 75 8.75 -0.01 5.96
C ILE A 75 8.86 0.53 7.39
N ASP A 76 9.60 1.64 7.57
CA ASP A 76 9.77 2.28 8.88
C ASP A 76 8.42 2.66 9.52
N PHE A 77 7.47 3.11 8.69
CA PHE A 77 6.11 3.43 9.13
C PHE A 77 5.37 2.19 9.65
N CYS A 78 5.40 1.09 8.91
CA CYS A 78 4.80 -0.19 9.33
C CYS A 78 5.42 -0.69 10.64
N GLU A 79 6.75 -0.75 10.71
CA GLU A 79 7.46 -1.24 11.90
C GLU A 79 7.19 -0.37 13.12
N THR A 80 7.22 0.96 12.98
CA THR A 80 6.87 1.89 14.07
C THR A 80 5.46 1.66 14.59
N LYS A 81 4.51 1.34 13.70
CA LYS A 81 3.13 1.08 14.10
C LYS A 81 3.02 -0.25 14.85
N ILE A 82 3.62 -1.33 14.33
CA ILE A 82 3.67 -2.64 15.00
C ILE A 82 4.32 -2.52 16.39
N LEU A 83 5.45 -1.82 16.50
CA LEU A 83 6.14 -1.62 17.77
C LEU A 83 5.27 -0.90 18.79
N LYS A 84 4.49 0.10 18.38
CA LYS A 84 3.53 0.78 19.25
C LYS A 84 2.41 -0.14 19.71
N GLU A 85 1.99 -1.10 18.89
CA GLU A 85 0.97 -2.09 19.26
C GLU A 85 1.53 -3.11 20.25
N ILE A 86 2.78 -3.58 20.04
CA ILE A 86 3.46 -4.49 20.96
C ILE A 86 3.72 -3.82 22.32
N GLN A 87 4.14 -2.55 22.35
CA GLN A 87 4.43 -1.81 23.58
C GLN A 87 3.18 -1.35 24.34
N ARG A 88 1.99 -1.47 23.75
CA ARG A 88 0.71 -1.22 24.41
C ARG A 88 0.18 -2.45 25.18
N VAL A 89 0.91 -3.57 25.13
CA VAL A 89 0.65 -4.80 25.88
C VAL A 89 1.42 -4.79 27.20
#